data_AF-A0A930FFQ9-F1
#
_entry.id   AF-A0A930FFQ9-F1
#
_cell.length_a   1.000
_cell.length_b   1.000
_cell.length_c   1.000
_cell.angle_alpha   90.00
_cell.angle_beta   90.00
_cell.angle_gamma   90.00
#
_symmetry.space_group_name_H-M   'P 1'
#
loop_
_entity.id
_entity.type
_entity.pdbx_description
1 polymer ?
#
loop_
_entity_poly.entity_id
_entity_poly.type
_entity_poly.pdbx_seq_one_letter_code
_entity_poly.pdbx_strand_id
1 'polypeptide(L)'
;PITLVGLDIARKCVQEEDLDYVYHTTMRELKNMMHLSDSRKEIIITLCHTGEGGAFQLKQYIDQHSNLGIKTVPLAISRREELIQQVMELKKIYRIHCFVGTYDPKLLGIPFISITKVFKNKPDDIDKILMFESIQSKQLAYESVYSFLEDQFKYISIAKLKTVLPSIVDELEVMYSLNTDQKAGLFVHIACLLENTKQGVRQSYDKKTDEILDKYPDDFKIVSKILKPLEKTFKVIIDDNHIATIIMILKKL
;
A
#
# COMPACT_ATOMS: atom_id res chain seq x y z
N PRO A 1 22.10 31.42 0.17
CA PRO A 1 21.52 30.06 0.35
C PRO A 1 20.50 29.71 -0.75
N ILE A 2 19.38 30.45 -0.86
CA ILE A 2 18.28 30.16 -1.82
C ILE A 2 18.73 30.15 -3.29
N THR A 3 19.63 31.05 -3.68
CA THR A 3 20.17 31.11 -5.05
C THR A 3 20.98 29.86 -5.44
N LEU A 4 21.75 29.30 -4.50
CA LEU A 4 22.50 28.06 -4.72
C LEU A 4 21.57 26.85 -4.86
N VAL A 5 20.48 26.81 -4.08
CA VAL A 5 19.45 25.78 -4.22
C VAL A 5 18.78 25.89 -5.58
N GLY A 6 18.39 27.11 -5.99
CA GLY A 6 17.78 27.34 -7.30
C GLY A 6 18.67 26.86 -8.45
N LEU A 7 19.98 27.10 -8.37
CA LEU A 7 20.95 26.65 -9.37
C LEU A 7 21.08 25.11 -9.39
N ASP A 8 21.11 24.47 -8.22
CA ASP A 8 21.23 23.01 -8.14
C ASP A 8 19.95 22.29 -8.60
N ILE A 9 18.77 22.85 -8.31
CA ILE A 9 17.49 22.38 -8.87
C ILE A 9 17.51 22.45 -10.39
N ALA A 10 17.89 23.62 -10.94
CA ALA A 10 17.95 23.81 -12.39
C ALA A 10 18.91 22.80 -13.05
N ARG A 11 20.06 22.54 -12.40
CA ARG A 11 21.01 21.52 -12.87
C ARG A 11 20.41 20.11 -12.84
N LYS A 12 19.74 19.72 -11.74
CA LYS A 12 19.10 18.41 -11.60
C LYS A 12 17.95 18.23 -12.60
N CYS A 13 17.12 19.24 -12.84
CA CYS A 13 16.09 19.20 -13.87
C CYS A 13 16.63 19.00 -15.30
N VAL A 14 17.90 19.36 -15.55
CA VAL A 14 18.55 19.12 -16.86
C VAL A 14 19.14 17.71 -16.95
N GLN A 15 19.51 17.10 -15.82
CA GLN A 15 20.21 15.81 -15.77
C GLN A 15 19.29 14.61 -15.51
N GLU A 16 18.18 14.84 -14.82
CA GLU A 16 17.26 13.80 -14.36
C GLU A 16 15.90 13.96 -15.06
N GLU A 17 15.38 12.87 -15.61
CA GLU A 17 14.05 12.85 -16.24
C GLU A 17 12.92 12.66 -15.21
N ASP A 18 13.23 12.11 -14.04
CA ASP A 18 12.25 11.85 -12.97
C ASP A 18 12.01 13.11 -12.12
N LEU A 19 10.86 13.74 -12.34
CA LEU A 19 10.47 14.95 -11.62
C LEU A 19 10.26 14.74 -10.12
N ASP A 20 9.82 13.54 -9.72
CA ASP A 20 9.63 13.17 -8.31
C ASP A 20 11.00 13.04 -7.62
N TYR A 21 11.98 12.44 -8.30
CA TYR A 21 13.37 12.38 -7.82
C TYR A 21 13.93 13.78 -7.54
N VAL A 22 13.81 14.69 -8.52
CA VAL A 22 14.33 16.06 -8.38
C VAL A 22 13.64 16.79 -7.23
N TYR A 23 12.31 16.69 -7.15
CA TYR A 23 11.53 17.33 -6.09
C TYR A 23 11.93 16.83 -4.69
N HIS A 24 11.96 15.51 -4.49
CA HIS A 24 12.23 14.93 -3.17
C HIS A 24 13.69 15.13 -2.73
N THR A 25 14.65 14.99 -3.65
CA THR A 25 16.07 15.22 -3.37
C THR A 25 16.32 16.67 -2.98
N THR A 26 15.75 17.61 -3.75
CA THR A 26 15.84 19.04 -3.46
C THR A 26 15.23 19.36 -2.11
N MET A 27 14.02 18.86 -1.83
CA MET A 27 13.31 19.19 -0.60
C MET A 27 14.04 18.64 0.64
N ARG A 28 14.73 17.49 0.51
CA ARG A 28 15.61 16.93 1.54
C ARG A 28 16.82 17.84 1.80
N GLU A 29 17.51 18.28 0.75
CA GLU A 29 18.67 19.18 0.86
C GLU A 29 18.29 20.55 1.41
N LEU A 30 17.14 21.10 0.98
CA LEU A 30 16.60 22.35 1.50
C LEU A 30 16.36 22.26 3.01
N LYS A 31 15.72 21.17 3.47
CA LYS A 31 15.48 20.92 4.90
C LYS A 31 16.78 20.82 5.69
N ASN A 32 17.80 20.15 5.14
CA ASN A 32 19.11 20.02 5.77
C ASN A 32 19.83 21.38 5.88
N MET A 33 19.78 22.20 4.82
CA MET A 33 20.37 23.54 4.79
C MET A 33 19.67 24.54 5.72
N MET A 34 18.35 24.40 5.92
CA MET A 34 17.58 25.33 6.77
C MET A 34 17.74 25.07 8.27
N HIS A 35 18.55 24.08 8.68
CA HIS A 35 18.74 23.71 10.10
C HIS A 35 17.42 23.67 10.89
N LEU A 36 16.34 23.17 10.26
CA LEU A 36 15.13 22.80 10.99
C LEU A 36 15.51 21.58 11.83
N SER A 37 16.14 21.84 12.99
CA SER A 37 16.63 20.84 13.94
C SER A 37 15.44 20.17 14.61
N ASP A 38 14.78 19.34 13.84
CA ASP A 38 13.73 18.46 14.29
C ASP A 38 14.39 17.19 14.81
N SER A 39 14.56 17.10 16.13
CA SER A 39 15.16 15.94 16.81
C SER A 39 14.24 14.73 16.88
N ARG A 40 13.01 14.84 16.35
CA ARG A 40 12.06 13.74 16.32
C ARG A 40 12.58 12.64 15.39
N LYS A 41 12.40 11.40 15.82
CA LYS A 41 12.73 10.23 15.00
C LYS A 41 11.87 10.21 13.74
N GLU A 42 12.47 9.82 12.62
CA GLU A 42 11.75 9.63 11.37
C GLU A 42 10.96 8.33 11.38
N ILE A 43 9.76 8.37 10.79
CA ILE A 43 8.90 7.20 10.58
C ILE A 43 8.37 7.14 9.16
N ILE A 44 8.12 5.92 8.69
CA ILE A 44 7.35 5.63 7.47
C ILE A 44 5.96 5.16 7.89
N ILE A 45 4.92 5.66 7.23
CA ILE A 45 3.55 5.20 7.49
C ILE A 45 3.11 4.30 6.34
N THR A 46 2.78 3.05 6.63
CA THR A 46 2.20 2.15 5.63
C THR A 46 0.67 2.25 5.67
N LEU A 47 0.03 2.36 4.50
CA LEU A 47 -1.40 2.64 4.36
C LEU A 47 -2.13 1.55 3.57
N CYS A 48 -3.27 1.14 4.12
CA CYS A 48 -4.33 0.44 3.41
C CYS A 48 -5.69 0.98 3.84
N HIS A 49 -6.73 0.73 3.03
CA HIS A 49 -8.08 1.20 3.36
C HIS A 49 -8.71 0.43 4.53
N THR A 50 -8.17 -0.75 4.87
CA THR A 50 -8.93 -1.81 5.53
C THR A 50 -8.05 -2.61 6.51
N GLY A 51 -8.63 -3.30 7.50
CA GLY A 51 -7.93 -3.94 8.63
C GLY A 51 -7.35 -5.35 8.40
N GLU A 52 -7.32 -5.84 7.16
CA GLU A 52 -7.00 -7.22 6.74
C GLU A 52 -5.51 -7.50 6.82
N GLY A 53 -4.70 -6.46 7.01
CA GLY A 53 -3.27 -6.60 7.22
C GLY A 53 -2.42 -6.15 6.04
N GLY A 54 -2.97 -5.60 4.95
CA GLY A 54 -2.17 -5.10 3.82
C GLY A 54 -1.10 -4.07 4.22
N ALA A 55 -1.47 -3.08 5.04
CA ALA A 55 -0.49 -2.12 5.60
C ALA A 55 0.53 -2.80 6.52
N PHE A 56 0.11 -3.82 7.26
CA PHE A 56 1.00 -4.58 8.13
C PHE A 56 2.00 -5.43 7.32
N GLN A 57 1.56 -6.04 6.23
CA GLN A 57 2.43 -6.76 5.29
C GLN A 57 3.46 -5.83 4.66
N LEU A 58 3.04 -4.65 4.21
CA LEU A 58 3.97 -3.61 3.74
C LEU A 58 4.98 -3.19 4.79
N LYS A 59 4.54 -3.04 6.05
CA LYS A 59 5.39 -2.73 7.18
C LYS A 59 6.45 -3.82 7.38
N GLN A 60 6.03 -5.08 7.43
CA GLN A 60 6.94 -6.22 7.58
C GLN A 60 7.93 -6.32 6.42
N TYR A 61 7.46 -6.11 5.18
CA TYR A 61 8.31 -6.12 4.00
C TYR A 61 9.40 -5.04 4.08
N ILE A 62 9.05 -3.81 4.46
CA ILE A 62 10.01 -2.72 4.61
C ILE A 62 10.96 -3.01 5.77
N ASP A 63 10.46 -3.46 6.92
CA ASP A 63 11.28 -3.76 8.10
C ASP A 63 12.30 -4.89 7.85
N GLN A 64 11.97 -5.85 6.98
CA GLN A 64 12.85 -6.99 6.64
C GLN A 64 13.96 -6.61 5.65
N HIS A 65 13.68 -5.68 4.73
CA HIS A 65 14.58 -5.40 3.61
C HIS A 65 15.26 -4.03 3.69
N SER A 66 14.80 -3.12 4.54
CA SER A 66 15.41 -1.79 4.69
C SER A 66 16.47 -1.74 5.77
N ASN A 67 17.62 -1.11 5.46
CA ASN A 67 18.71 -0.88 6.42
C ASN A 67 18.78 0.59 6.90
N LEU A 68 17.80 1.42 6.56
CA LEU A 68 17.81 2.85 6.90
C LEU A 68 17.56 3.14 8.39
N GLY A 69 17.13 2.16 9.17
CA GLY A 69 16.80 2.34 10.60
C GLY A 69 15.57 3.23 10.86
N ILE A 70 14.77 3.51 9.81
CA ILE A 70 13.53 4.29 9.92
C ILE A 70 12.41 3.37 10.40
N LYS A 71 11.68 3.77 11.45
CA LYS A 71 10.60 2.94 12.00
C LYS A 71 9.36 3.01 11.11
N THR A 72 8.72 1.86 10.86
CA THR A 72 7.46 1.78 10.11
C THR A 72 6.25 1.70 11.05
N VAL A 73 5.15 2.38 10.69
CA VAL A 73 3.88 2.38 11.43
C VAL A 73 2.73 2.05 10.47
N PRO A 74 2.03 0.93 10.64
CA PRO A 74 0.91 0.57 9.79
C PRO A 74 -0.37 1.28 10.24
N LEU A 75 -1.09 1.87 9.29
CA LEU A 75 -2.43 2.40 9.49
C LEU A 75 -3.39 1.76 8.49
N ALA A 76 -4.46 1.18 9.04
CA ALA A 76 -5.59 0.63 8.30
C ALA A 76 -6.79 1.55 8.53
N ILE A 77 -6.92 2.59 7.70
CA ILE A 77 -7.93 3.63 7.89
C ILE A 77 -8.55 3.99 6.54
N SER A 78 -9.87 3.88 6.46
CA SER A 78 -10.67 4.25 5.28
C SER A 78 -11.26 5.65 5.41
N ARG A 79 -11.54 6.15 6.63
CA ARG A 79 -12.08 7.51 6.84
C ARG A 79 -10.99 8.56 6.77
N ARG A 80 -11.16 9.55 5.88
CA ARG A 80 -10.16 10.59 5.66
C ARG A 80 -9.94 11.43 6.92
N GLU A 81 -10.99 11.78 7.65
CA GLU A 81 -10.92 12.60 8.87
C GLU A 81 -10.15 11.88 9.97
N GLU A 82 -10.40 10.59 10.14
CA GLU A 82 -9.70 9.73 11.08
C GLU A 82 -8.22 9.58 10.70
N LEU A 83 -7.93 9.40 9.41
CA LEU A 83 -6.56 9.35 8.90
C LEU A 83 -5.82 10.65 9.19
N ILE A 84 -6.45 11.81 8.92
CA ILE A 84 -5.88 13.12 9.23
C ILE A 84 -5.58 13.23 10.73
N GLN A 85 -6.53 12.84 11.58
CA GLN A 85 -6.35 12.92 13.04
C GLN A 85 -5.17 12.07 13.50
N GLN A 86 -5.10 10.81 13.08
CA GLN A 86 -4.02 9.88 13.44
C GLN A 86 -2.66 10.37 12.94
N VAL A 87 -2.59 10.85 11.70
CA VAL A 87 -1.36 11.42 11.11
C VAL A 87 -0.93 12.67 11.87
N MET A 88 -1.87 13.52 12.29
CA MET A 88 -1.56 14.73 13.07
C MET A 88 -1.02 14.39 14.47
N GLU A 89 -1.58 13.39 15.14
CA GLU A 89 -1.05 12.89 16.42
C GLU A 89 0.36 12.33 16.28
N LEU A 90 0.60 11.47 15.27
CA LEU A 90 1.93 10.92 14.99
C LEU A 90 2.93 12.04 14.67
N LYS A 91 2.52 13.06 13.91
CA LYS A 91 3.36 14.20 13.54
C LYS A 91 3.74 15.08 14.74
N LYS A 92 3.07 15.00 15.89
CA LYS A 92 3.51 15.70 17.12
C LYS A 92 4.81 15.08 17.65
N ILE A 93 4.91 13.74 17.58
CA ILE A 93 5.96 12.94 18.23
C ILE A 93 7.08 12.56 17.25
N TYR A 94 6.71 12.33 15.99
CA TYR A 94 7.59 11.83 14.94
C TYR A 94 7.64 12.76 13.74
N ARG A 95 8.72 12.65 12.96
CA ARG A 95 8.80 13.22 11.63
C ARG A 95 8.39 12.16 10.61
N ILE A 96 7.32 12.42 9.88
CA ILE A 96 6.84 11.47 8.86
C ILE A 96 7.68 11.68 7.60
N HIS A 97 8.46 10.66 7.23
CA HIS A 97 9.31 10.63 6.05
C HIS A 97 8.47 10.51 4.77
N CYS A 98 7.63 9.48 4.71
CA CYS A 98 6.72 9.24 3.60
C CYS A 98 5.55 8.32 3.98
N PHE A 99 4.55 8.29 3.10
CA PHE A 99 3.52 7.27 3.06
C PHE A 99 3.92 6.17 2.08
N VAL A 100 3.60 4.91 2.40
CA VAL A 100 3.75 3.77 1.49
C VAL A 100 2.45 2.99 1.46
N GLY A 101 1.82 2.79 0.30
CA GLY A 101 0.52 2.12 0.31
C GLY A 101 -0.17 1.91 -1.03
N THR A 102 -1.42 1.48 -0.96
CA THR A 102 -2.27 1.22 -2.14
C THR A 102 -2.93 2.47 -2.68
N TYR A 103 -2.93 3.56 -1.91
CA TYR A 103 -3.52 4.84 -2.28
C TYR A 103 -2.70 6.00 -1.70
N ASP A 104 -2.60 7.09 -2.46
CA ASP A 104 -1.97 8.32 -1.99
C ASP A 104 -2.99 9.18 -1.24
N PRO A 105 -2.81 9.42 0.08
CA PRO A 105 -3.74 10.26 0.84
C PRO A 105 -3.64 11.76 0.48
N LYS A 106 -2.56 12.19 -0.21
CA LYS A 106 -2.26 13.59 -0.56
C LYS A 106 -2.36 14.50 0.65
N LEU A 107 -1.68 14.10 1.72
CA LEU A 107 -1.83 14.67 3.06
C LEU A 107 -0.57 15.45 3.45
N LEU A 108 -0.76 16.73 3.78
CA LEU A 108 0.27 17.58 4.41
C LEU A 108 1.58 17.74 3.62
N GLY A 109 1.55 17.53 2.29
CA GLY A 109 2.73 17.57 1.43
C GLY A 109 3.75 16.47 1.73
N ILE A 110 3.34 15.41 2.43
CA ILE A 110 4.18 14.25 2.72
C ILE A 110 4.29 13.40 1.44
N PRO A 111 5.50 13.00 1.04
CA PRO A 111 5.72 12.12 -0.11
C PRO A 111 4.97 10.80 -0.03
N PHE A 112 4.62 10.22 -1.18
CA PHE A 112 3.97 8.92 -1.27
C PHE A 112 4.76 7.97 -2.18
N ILE A 113 4.87 6.71 -1.77
CA ILE A 113 5.44 5.61 -2.54
C ILE A 113 4.34 4.57 -2.71
N SER A 114 4.05 4.20 -3.95
CA SER A 114 3.01 3.20 -4.19
C SER A 114 3.47 1.79 -3.87
N ILE A 115 2.52 0.94 -3.47
CA ILE A 115 2.71 -0.50 -3.26
C ILE A 115 3.33 -1.19 -4.47
N THR A 116 2.98 -0.74 -5.67
CA THR A 116 3.55 -1.25 -6.91
C THR A 116 5.02 -0.92 -7.02
N LYS A 117 5.44 0.30 -6.66
CA LYS A 117 6.87 0.67 -6.69
C LYS A 117 7.68 -0.19 -5.72
N VAL A 118 7.11 -0.54 -4.56
CA VAL A 118 7.72 -1.46 -3.60
C VAL A 118 7.89 -2.86 -4.21
N PHE A 119 6.83 -3.43 -4.80
CA PHE A 119 6.86 -4.83 -5.26
C PHE A 119 7.42 -5.07 -6.67
N LYS A 120 7.47 -4.05 -7.54
CA LYS A 120 8.10 -4.15 -8.88
C LYS A 120 9.62 -4.25 -8.83
N ASN A 121 10.22 -3.78 -7.73
CA ASN A 121 11.67 -3.74 -7.59
C ASN A 121 12.16 -4.88 -6.70
N LYS A 122 13.46 -5.12 -6.74
CA LYS A 122 14.08 -6.15 -5.91
C LYS A 122 14.06 -5.70 -4.45
N PRO A 123 14.06 -6.64 -3.49
CA PRO A 123 14.14 -6.29 -2.08
C PRO A 123 15.38 -5.45 -1.75
N ASP A 124 16.52 -5.70 -2.42
CA ASP A 124 17.76 -4.92 -2.27
C ASP A 124 17.63 -3.44 -2.69
N ASP A 125 16.62 -3.10 -3.48
CA ASP A 125 16.38 -1.74 -3.95
C ASP A 125 15.44 -0.95 -3.02
N ILE A 126 14.98 -1.54 -1.91
CA ILE A 126 14.02 -0.89 -1.00
C ILE A 126 14.56 0.39 -0.39
N ASP A 127 15.83 0.41 0.04
CA ASP A 127 16.44 1.62 0.58
C ASP A 127 16.48 2.74 -0.45
N LYS A 128 16.76 2.41 -1.72
CA LYS A 128 16.75 3.37 -2.83
C LYS A 128 15.34 3.91 -3.08
N ILE A 129 14.34 3.05 -3.06
CA ILE A 129 12.93 3.44 -3.20
C ILE A 129 12.51 4.41 -2.09
N LEU A 130 12.84 4.08 -0.85
CA LEU A 130 12.54 4.90 0.32
C LEU A 130 13.31 6.22 0.32
N MET A 131 14.48 6.26 -0.33
CA MET A 131 15.25 7.48 -0.56
C MET A 131 14.83 8.25 -1.82
N PHE A 132 13.77 7.80 -2.49
CA PHE A 132 13.22 8.37 -3.72
C PHE A 132 14.19 8.38 -4.90
N GLU A 133 15.20 7.49 -4.90
CA GLU A 133 16.14 7.37 -6.03
C GLU A 133 15.43 6.90 -7.30
N SER A 134 15.93 7.36 -8.45
CA SER A 134 15.46 6.90 -9.76
C SER A 134 15.89 5.45 -9.97
N ILE A 135 14.92 4.56 -10.17
CA ILE A 135 15.15 3.13 -10.39
C ILE A 135 14.35 2.71 -11.61
N GLN A 136 15.00 2.02 -12.54
CA GLN A 136 14.32 1.42 -13.68
C GLN A 136 13.44 0.25 -13.21
N SER A 137 12.16 0.55 -13.00
CA SER A 137 11.19 -0.45 -12.57
C SER A 137 10.97 -1.49 -13.67
N LYS A 138 11.07 -2.77 -13.33
CA LYS A 138 10.64 -3.86 -14.23
C LYS A 138 9.12 -4.01 -14.20
N GLN A 139 8.58 -4.79 -15.13
CA GLN A 139 7.17 -5.18 -15.13
C GLN A 139 6.80 -5.85 -13.80
N LEU A 140 5.56 -5.68 -13.32
CA LEU A 140 5.08 -6.33 -12.09
C LEU A 140 5.25 -7.85 -12.23
N ALA A 141 6.20 -8.40 -11.48
CA ALA A 141 6.31 -9.83 -11.30
C ALA A 141 5.77 -10.16 -9.91
N TYR A 142 4.59 -10.78 -9.84
CA TYR A 142 4.00 -11.22 -8.57
C TYR A 142 4.90 -12.20 -7.81
N GLU A 143 5.95 -12.75 -8.43
CA GLU A 143 6.92 -13.65 -7.79
C GLU A 143 7.57 -13.07 -6.53
N SER A 144 7.94 -11.78 -6.52
CA SER A 144 8.50 -11.14 -5.32
C SER A 144 7.47 -11.07 -4.18
N VAL A 145 6.22 -10.74 -4.53
CA VAL A 145 5.10 -10.70 -3.59
C VAL A 145 4.83 -12.11 -3.05
N TYR A 146 4.79 -13.12 -3.92
CA TYR A 146 4.55 -14.50 -3.52
C TYR A 146 5.63 -15.02 -2.58
N SER A 147 6.91 -14.78 -2.89
CA SER A 147 8.03 -15.21 -2.04
C SER A 147 7.91 -14.59 -0.65
N PHE A 148 7.60 -13.30 -0.56
CA PHE A 148 7.39 -12.64 0.72
C PHE A 148 6.17 -13.20 1.48
N LEU A 149 5.05 -13.40 0.79
CA LEU A 149 3.84 -13.95 1.41
C LEU A 149 4.04 -15.40 1.88
N GLU A 150 4.90 -16.18 1.22
CA GLU A 150 5.24 -17.55 1.61
C GLU A 150 5.94 -17.63 2.97
N ASP A 151 6.77 -16.62 3.29
CA ASP A 151 7.40 -16.52 4.60
C ASP A 151 6.45 -16.02 5.69
N GLN A 152 5.41 -15.25 5.32
CA GLN A 152 4.49 -14.64 6.30
C GLN A 152 3.24 -15.50 6.57
N PHE A 153 2.72 -16.20 5.57
CA PHE A 153 1.47 -16.94 5.67
C PHE A 153 1.69 -18.35 6.21
N LYS A 154 0.82 -18.74 7.15
CA LYS A 154 0.85 -20.02 7.85
C LYS A 154 -0.36 -20.90 7.53
N TYR A 155 -1.49 -20.31 7.13
CA TYR A 155 -2.76 -21.04 7.02
C TYR A 155 -3.14 -21.36 5.57
N ILE A 156 -2.75 -20.52 4.60
CA ILE A 156 -3.00 -20.77 3.18
C ILE A 156 -1.75 -21.21 2.42
N SER A 157 -1.96 -21.99 1.35
CA SER A 157 -0.89 -22.41 0.46
C SER A 157 -0.66 -21.37 -0.64
N ILE A 158 0.54 -20.79 -0.69
CA ILE A 158 0.92 -19.85 -1.75
C ILE A 158 0.90 -20.50 -3.13
N ALA A 159 1.27 -21.78 -3.24
CA ALA A 159 1.15 -22.53 -4.50
C ALA A 159 -0.29 -22.55 -5.04
N LYS A 160 -1.31 -22.68 -4.18
CA LYS A 160 -2.73 -22.57 -4.58
C LYS A 160 -3.13 -21.13 -4.88
N LEU A 161 -2.54 -20.16 -4.19
CA LEU A 161 -2.79 -18.74 -4.43
C LEU A 161 -2.32 -18.34 -5.83
N LYS A 162 -1.15 -18.82 -6.25
CA LYS A 162 -0.58 -18.63 -7.59
C LYS A 162 -1.48 -19.13 -8.70
N THR A 163 -2.25 -20.21 -8.47
CA THR A 163 -3.09 -20.80 -9.53
C THR A 163 -4.44 -20.13 -9.70
N VAL A 164 -4.98 -19.48 -8.67
CA VAL A 164 -6.36 -18.95 -8.69
C VAL A 164 -6.42 -17.43 -8.62
N LEU A 165 -5.63 -16.81 -7.74
CA LEU A 165 -5.76 -15.38 -7.46
C LEU A 165 -5.48 -14.48 -8.68
N PRO A 166 -4.47 -14.72 -9.54
CA PRO A 166 -4.21 -13.88 -10.72
C PRO A 166 -5.44 -13.75 -11.62
N SER A 167 -6.08 -14.88 -11.96
CA SER A 167 -7.25 -14.88 -12.84
C SER A 167 -8.42 -14.04 -12.31
N ILE A 168 -8.62 -14.06 -10.99
CA ILE A 168 -9.67 -13.29 -10.32
C ILE A 168 -9.36 -11.80 -10.29
N VAL A 169 -8.11 -11.46 -9.99
CA VAL A 169 -7.66 -10.05 -9.97
C VAL A 169 -7.70 -9.46 -11.39
N ASP A 170 -7.35 -10.24 -12.41
CA ASP A 170 -7.44 -9.85 -13.82
C ASP A 170 -8.91 -9.64 -14.25
N GLU A 171 -9.83 -10.52 -13.83
CA GLU A 171 -11.27 -10.35 -14.11
C GLU A 171 -11.82 -9.06 -13.45
N LEU A 172 -11.44 -8.79 -12.20
CA LEU A 172 -11.82 -7.56 -11.49
C LEU A 172 -11.15 -6.32 -12.10
N GLU A 173 -9.91 -6.42 -12.57
CA GLU A 173 -9.22 -5.33 -13.27
C GLU A 173 -9.97 -4.89 -14.53
N VAL A 174 -10.36 -5.85 -15.38
CA VAL A 174 -11.10 -5.56 -16.61
C VAL A 174 -12.47 -4.96 -16.31
N MET A 175 -13.18 -5.54 -15.34
CA MET A 175 -14.54 -5.12 -14.98
C MET A 175 -14.60 -3.72 -14.37
N TYR A 176 -13.62 -3.37 -13.53
CA TYR A 176 -13.61 -2.12 -12.76
C TYR A 176 -12.58 -1.09 -13.26
N SER A 177 -11.86 -1.39 -14.36
CA SER A 177 -10.81 -0.54 -14.92
C SER A 177 -9.76 -0.12 -13.88
N LEU A 178 -9.24 -1.11 -13.15
CA LEU A 178 -8.29 -0.87 -12.06
C LEU A 178 -6.94 -0.42 -12.62
N ASN A 179 -6.32 0.56 -11.97
CA ASN A 179 -4.93 0.88 -12.27
C ASN A 179 -3.97 -0.14 -11.60
N THR A 180 -2.68 -0.04 -11.96
CA THR A 180 -1.64 -0.95 -11.46
C THR A 180 -1.56 -1.02 -9.93
N ASP A 181 -1.68 0.13 -9.23
CA ASP A 181 -1.64 0.19 -7.77
C ASP A 181 -2.87 -0.43 -7.12
N GLN A 182 -4.04 -0.20 -7.71
CA GLN A 182 -5.28 -0.83 -7.25
C GLN A 182 -5.23 -2.34 -7.45
N LYS A 183 -4.72 -2.81 -8.59
CA LYS A 183 -4.54 -4.24 -8.88
C LYS A 183 -3.60 -4.90 -7.86
N ALA A 184 -2.44 -4.30 -7.61
CA ALA A 184 -1.48 -4.80 -6.62
C ALA A 184 -2.05 -4.76 -5.19
N GLY A 185 -2.73 -3.67 -4.83
CA GLY A 185 -3.40 -3.53 -3.55
C GLY A 185 -4.51 -4.56 -3.32
N LEU A 186 -5.36 -4.78 -4.32
CA LEU A 186 -6.43 -5.78 -4.27
C LEU A 186 -5.87 -7.20 -4.16
N PHE A 187 -4.79 -7.49 -4.89
CA PHE A 187 -4.11 -8.77 -4.80
C PHE A 187 -3.63 -9.07 -3.37
N VAL A 188 -2.91 -8.12 -2.75
CA VAL A 188 -2.41 -8.29 -1.37
C VAL A 188 -3.58 -8.36 -0.39
N HIS A 189 -4.61 -7.53 -0.57
CA HIS A 189 -5.79 -7.53 0.28
C HIS A 189 -6.50 -8.89 0.26
N ILE A 190 -6.79 -9.46 -0.91
CA ILE A 190 -7.44 -10.77 -1.02
C ILE A 190 -6.55 -11.87 -0.43
N ALA A 191 -5.23 -11.81 -0.66
CA ALA A 191 -4.29 -12.77 -0.08
C ALA A 191 -4.36 -12.76 1.47
N CYS A 192 -4.31 -11.57 2.09
CA CYS A 192 -4.42 -11.43 3.54
C CYS A 192 -5.79 -11.82 4.07
N LEU A 193 -6.86 -11.47 3.35
CA LEU A 193 -8.23 -11.88 3.69
C LEU A 193 -8.31 -13.40 3.79
N LEU A 194 -7.84 -14.14 2.79
CA LEU A 194 -7.88 -15.60 2.79
C LEU A 194 -7.10 -16.21 3.96
N GLU A 195 -5.92 -15.67 4.27
CA GLU A 195 -5.10 -16.07 5.42
C GLU A 195 -5.86 -15.89 6.74
N ASN A 196 -6.43 -14.70 6.96
CA ASN A 196 -7.18 -14.37 8.17
C ASN A 196 -8.46 -15.20 8.31
N THR A 197 -9.23 -15.36 7.22
CA THR A 197 -10.43 -16.19 7.23
C THR A 197 -10.08 -17.64 7.53
N LYS A 198 -8.95 -18.15 7.01
CA LYS A 198 -8.50 -19.51 7.29
C LYS A 198 -8.01 -19.69 8.73
N GLN A 199 -7.37 -18.67 9.30
CA GLN A 199 -6.98 -18.63 10.71
C GLN A 199 -8.21 -18.59 11.65
N GLY A 200 -9.37 -18.12 11.16
CA GLY A 200 -10.57 -17.90 11.96
C GLY A 200 -10.61 -16.54 12.64
N VAL A 201 -9.82 -15.57 12.16
CA VAL A 201 -9.89 -14.18 12.62
C VAL A 201 -11.21 -13.59 12.16
N ARG A 202 -12.06 -13.20 13.10
CA ARG A 202 -13.30 -12.48 12.79
C ARG A 202 -13.00 -11.01 12.68
N GLN A 203 -13.41 -10.39 11.58
CA GLN A 203 -13.38 -8.95 11.47
C GLN A 203 -14.42 -8.30 12.38
N SER A 204 -14.08 -7.10 12.87
CA SER A 204 -15.05 -6.24 13.53
C SER A 204 -16.07 -5.80 12.49
N TYR A 205 -17.35 -5.98 12.81
CA TYR A 205 -18.46 -5.45 12.03
C TYR A 205 -18.38 -3.91 12.00
N ASP A 206 -18.57 -3.32 10.82
CA ASP A 206 -18.65 -1.87 10.64
C ASP A 206 -19.99 -1.52 10.00
N LYS A 207 -20.71 -0.53 10.54
CA LYS A 207 -21.98 -0.08 9.94
C LYS A 207 -21.83 0.38 8.49
N LYS A 208 -20.63 0.81 8.09
CA LYS A 208 -20.35 1.22 6.71
C LYS A 208 -20.47 0.04 5.72
N THR A 209 -20.25 -1.22 6.14
CA THR A 209 -20.38 -2.35 5.21
C THR A 209 -21.83 -2.55 4.78
N ASP A 210 -22.79 -2.41 5.69
CA ASP A 210 -24.22 -2.47 5.35
C ASP A 210 -24.63 -1.40 4.34
N GLU A 211 -24.21 -0.15 4.56
CA GLU A 211 -24.50 0.96 3.64
C GLU A 211 -23.94 0.70 2.23
N ILE A 212 -22.79 0.03 2.13
CA ILE A 212 -22.18 -0.36 0.85
C ILE A 212 -22.99 -1.47 0.18
N LEU A 213 -23.42 -2.48 0.93
CA LEU A 213 -24.21 -3.60 0.41
C LEU A 213 -25.56 -3.14 -0.11
N ASP A 214 -26.22 -2.23 0.61
CA ASP A 214 -27.49 -1.63 0.21
C ASP A 214 -27.34 -0.72 -1.03
N LYS A 215 -26.23 0.02 -1.11
CA LYS A 215 -25.98 0.97 -2.20
C LYS A 215 -25.48 0.30 -3.48
N TYR A 216 -24.81 -0.84 -3.38
CA TYR A 216 -24.19 -1.55 -4.51
C TYR A 216 -24.57 -3.04 -4.59
N PRO A 217 -25.88 -3.38 -4.68
CA PRO A 217 -26.34 -4.77 -4.65
C PRO A 217 -25.91 -5.58 -5.89
N ASP A 218 -25.74 -4.92 -7.05
CA ASP A 218 -25.28 -5.58 -8.27
C ASP A 218 -23.79 -5.89 -8.21
N ASP A 219 -22.98 -4.95 -7.70
CA ASP A 219 -21.54 -5.19 -7.46
C ASP A 219 -21.36 -6.33 -6.45
N PHE A 220 -22.18 -6.39 -5.39
CA PHE A 220 -22.15 -7.50 -4.45
C PHE A 220 -22.35 -8.86 -5.12
N LYS A 221 -23.39 -9.00 -5.97
CA LYS A 221 -23.64 -10.26 -6.69
C LYS A 221 -22.48 -10.64 -7.61
N ILE A 222 -21.92 -9.65 -8.30
CA ILE A 222 -20.81 -9.83 -9.24
C ILE A 222 -19.55 -10.26 -8.49
N VAL A 223 -19.12 -9.48 -7.51
CA VAL A 223 -17.90 -9.74 -6.73
C VAL A 223 -18.02 -11.07 -5.99
N SER A 224 -19.16 -11.35 -5.35
CA SER A 224 -19.42 -12.65 -4.72
C SER A 224 -19.22 -13.81 -5.70
N LYS A 225 -19.77 -13.70 -6.92
CA LYS A 225 -19.63 -14.73 -7.96
C LYS A 225 -18.17 -14.92 -8.38
N ILE A 226 -17.43 -13.83 -8.59
CA ILE A 226 -16.02 -13.85 -9.01
C ILE A 226 -15.14 -14.47 -7.92
N LEU A 227 -15.46 -14.29 -6.64
CA LEU A 227 -14.66 -14.82 -5.52
C LEU A 227 -14.93 -16.30 -5.19
N LYS A 228 -16.03 -16.90 -5.67
CA LYS A 228 -16.37 -18.32 -5.42
C LYS A 228 -15.26 -19.34 -5.69
N PRO A 229 -14.41 -19.20 -6.74
CA PRO A 229 -13.29 -20.12 -6.94
C PRO A 229 -12.28 -20.09 -5.79
N LEU A 230 -12.09 -18.96 -5.10
CA LEU A 230 -11.22 -18.87 -3.92
C LEU A 230 -11.82 -19.61 -2.73
N GLU A 231 -13.11 -19.38 -2.45
CA GLU A 231 -13.83 -20.07 -1.37
C GLU A 231 -13.70 -21.60 -1.52
N LYS A 232 -13.91 -22.12 -2.74
CA LYS A 232 -13.77 -23.54 -3.05
C LYS A 232 -12.34 -24.04 -2.88
N THR A 233 -11.35 -23.30 -3.39
CA THR A 233 -9.94 -23.72 -3.39
C THR A 233 -9.34 -23.75 -1.99
N PHE A 234 -9.66 -22.73 -1.18
CA PHE A 234 -9.11 -22.57 0.17
C PHE A 234 -10.01 -23.16 1.26
N LYS A 235 -11.23 -23.60 0.91
CA LYS A 235 -12.25 -24.11 1.85
C LYS A 235 -12.50 -23.09 2.96
N VAL A 236 -12.88 -21.89 2.54
CA VAL A 236 -13.22 -20.74 3.38
C VAL A 236 -14.54 -20.14 2.91
N ILE A 237 -15.19 -19.36 3.76
CA ILE A 237 -16.39 -18.58 3.42
C ILE A 237 -15.99 -17.11 3.52
N ILE A 238 -16.15 -16.37 2.43
CA ILE A 238 -15.91 -14.93 2.40
C ILE A 238 -17.25 -14.27 2.72
N ASP A 239 -17.37 -13.70 3.91
CA ASP A 239 -18.61 -13.08 4.37
C ASP A 239 -18.91 -11.75 3.64
N ASP A 240 -20.13 -11.26 3.86
CA ASP A 240 -20.62 -10.06 3.20
C ASP A 240 -19.82 -8.80 3.55
N ASN A 241 -19.22 -8.74 4.75
CA ASN A 241 -18.35 -7.62 5.16
C ASN A 241 -17.06 -7.57 4.35
N HIS A 242 -16.47 -8.74 4.09
CA HIS A 242 -15.31 -8.84 3.21
C HIS A 242 -15.65 -8.46 1.77
N ILE A 243 -16.82 -8.87 1.27
CA ILE A 243 -17.27 -8.48 -0.08
C ILE A 243 -17.50 -6.96 -0.15
N ALA A 244 -18.18 -6.37 0.84
CA ALA A 244 -18.39 -4.93 0.94
C ALA A 244 -17.05 -4.17 0.92
N THR A 245 -16.07 -4.68 1.66
CA THR A 245 -14.73 -4.09 1.72
C THR A 245 -14.02 -4.14 0.37
N ILE A 246 -14.11 -5.26 -0.36
CA ILE A 246 -13.57 -5.35 -1.72
C ILE A 246 -14.28 -4.34 -2.64
N ILE A 247 -15.61 -4.20 -2.54
CA ILE A 247 -16.36 -3.19 -3.31
C ILE A 247 -15.87 -1.77 -3.00
N MET A 248 -15.58 -1.46 -1.73
CA MET A 248 -15.01 -0.16 -1.36
C MET A 248 -13.66 0.10 -2.05
N ILE A 249 -12.79 -0.90 -2.11
CA ILE A 249 -11.50 -0.80 -2.82
C ILE A 249 -11.72 -0.59 -4.33
N LEU A 250 -12.64 -1.35 -4.93
CA LEU A 250 -12.95 -1.28 -6.36
C LEU A 250 -13.56 0.08 -6.76
N LYS A 251 -14.46 0.61 -5.93
CA LYS A 251 -15.20 1.87 -6.18
C LYS A 251 -14.52 3.12 -5.62
N LYS A 252 -13.39 2.99 -4.91
CA LYS A 252 -12.60 4.09 -4.32
C LYS A 252 -13.38 4.90 -3.27
N LEU A 253 -14.02 4.20 -2.33
CA LEU A 253 -14.94 4.75 -1.31
C LEU A 253 -14.33 4.85 0.10
#